data_AF-A0A2S2FAU1-F1
#
_entry.id   AF-A0A2S2FAU1-F1
#
_cell.length_a   1.000
_cell.length_b   1.000
_cell.length_c   1.000
_cell.angle_alpha   90.00
_cell.angle_beta   90.00
_cell.angle_gamma   90.00
#
_symmetry.space_group_name_H-M   'P 1'
#
loop_
_entity.id
_entity.type
_entity.pdbx_description
1 polymer ?
#
loop_
_entity_poly.entity_id
_entity_poly.type
_entity_poly.pdbx_seq_one_letter_code
_entity_poly.pdbx_strand_id
1 'polypeptide(L)'
;MMKKNLITCLVLSLTPFTFSTAKDVVAQPRITITPVEIMPRPIQVITAKNEVAIQLKSVKTQVEIINGLAETTLEMQLYNPNNRSLEGNLEFPLQEGQQITALALDINGEMRE
;
A
#
# COMPACT_ATOMS: atom_id res chain seq x y z
N MET A 1 -41.65 -43.86 -10.09
CA MET A 1 -40.25 -44.18 -9.71
C MET A 1 -39.58 -42.83 -9.44
N MET A 2 -39.13 -42.39 -8.27
CA MET A 2 -38.89 -42.95 -6.94
C MET A 2 -38.99 -41.79 -5.92
N LYS A 3 -39.34 -42.15 -4.69
CA LYS A 3 -39.61 -41.31 -3.51
C LYS A 3 -38.44 -40.41 -3.12
N LYS A 4 -38.71 -39.18 -2.64
CA LYS A 4 -37.78 -38.44 -1.77
C LYS A 4 -38.49 -38.16 -0.45
N ASN A 5 -37.98 -38.83 0.58
CA ASN A 5 -38.57 -38.91 1.90
C ASN A 5 -38.28 -37.65 2.71
N LEU A 6 -39.34 -37.19 3.34
CA LEU A 6 -39.44 -36.24 4.43
C LEU A 6 -38.64 -36.75 5.66
N ILE A 7 -37.71 -35.95 6.18
CA ILE A 7 -37.24 -36.08 7.58
C ILE A 7 -37.28 -34.67 8.18
N THR A 8 -38.41 -34.38 8.82
CA THR A 8 -38.59 -33.31 9.78
C THR A 8 -37.77 -33.64 11.02
N CYS A 9 -36.76 -32.83 11.35
CA CYS A 9 -36.04 -32.93 12.62
C CYS A 9 -36.43 -31.72 13.49
N LEU A 10 -37.41 -31.95 14.36
CA LEU A 10 -37.84 -31.02 15.41
C LEU A 10 -36.89 -31.19 16.60
N VAL A 11 -35.91 -30.30 16.74
CA VAL A 11 -35.09 -30.23 17.96
C VAL A 11 -35.67 -29.13 18.84
N LEU A 12 -36.59 -29.51 19.74
CA LEU A 12 -36.98 -28.70 20.89
C LEU A 12 -35.87 -28.84 21.94
N SER A 13 -34.93 -27.89 21.98
CA SER A 13 -34.12 -27.65 23.18
C SER A 13 -34.64 -26.39 23.86
N LEU A 14 -35.48 -26.59 24.87
CA LEU A 14 -35.84 -25.56 25.84
C LEU A 14 -34.58 -25.26 26.66
N THR A 15 -33.84 -24.22 26.28
CA THR A 15 -32.90 -23.58 27.19
C THR A 15 -33.54 -22.27 27.66
N PRO A 16 -33.55 -21.97 28.97
CA PRO A 16 -33.87 -20.63 29.40
C PRO A 16 -32.77 -19.71 28.86
N PHE A 17 -33.11 -18.94 27.82
CA PHE A 17 -32.39 -17.75 27.43
C PHE A 17 -32.44 -16.80 28.62
N THR A 18 -31.41 -16.84 29.47
CA THR A 18 -31.07 -15.68 30.27
C THR A 18 -30.60 -14.63 29.28
N PHE A 19 -31.37 -13.56 29.15
CA PHE A 19 -30.92 -12.32 28.54
C PHE A 19 -29.71 -11.83 29.34
N SER A 20 -28.51 -12.26 28.97
CA SER A 20 -27.33 -11.48 29.24
C SER A 20 -27.43 -10.27 28.32
N THR A 21 -27.66 -9.11 28.92
CA THR A 21 -27.51 -7.84 28.21
C THR A 21 -26.06 -7.75 27.76
N ALA A 22 -25.76 -8.22 26.55
CA ALA A 22 -24.53 -7.89 25.86
C ALA A 22 -24.64 -6.42 25.45
N LYS A 23 -24.52 -5.53 26.44
CA LYS A 23 -24.32 -4.09 26.25
C LYS A 23 -22.89 -3.78 25.81
N ASP A 24 -22.04 -4.79 25.70
CA ASP A 24 -20.70 -4.68 25.17
C ASP A 24 -20.64 -5.38 23.82
N VAL A 25 -21.34 -4.84 22.83
CA VAL A 25 -20.79 -4.85 21.48
C VAL A 25 -19.51 -4.03 21.60
N VAL A 26 -18.41 -4.70 21.91
CA VAL A 26 -17.08 -4.13 21.75
C VAL A 26 -17.03 -3.75 20.29
N ALA A 27 -17.20 -2.45 20.02
CA ALA A 27 -16.94 -1.90 18.72
C ALA A 27 -15.50 -2.27 18.41
N GLN A 28 -15.31 -3.33 17.62
CA GLN A 28 -14.01 -3.61 17.04
C GLN A 28 -13.59 -2.31 16.38
N PRO A 29 -12.43 -1.74 16.74
CA PRO A 29 -11.97 -0.53 16.08
C PRO A 29 -11.96 -0.86 14.60
N ARG A 30 -12.83 -0.18 13.84
CA ARG A 30 -12.79 -0.29 12.40
C ARG A 30 -11.44 0.27 12.02
N ILE A 31 -10.49 -0.60 11.70
CA ILE A 31 -9.22 -0.16 11.13
C ILE A 31 -9.60 0.38 9.76
N THR A 32 -9.85 1.68 9.71
CA THR A 32 -9.98 2.41 8.47
C THR A 32 -8.58 2.45 7.89
N ILE A 33 -8.25 1.48 7.04
CA ILE A 33 -7.09 1.55 6.15
C ILE A 33 -7.40 2.66 5.14
N THR A 34 -7.09 3.89 5.52
CA THR A 34 -6.99 4.98 4.55
C THR A 34 -5.85 4.60 3.61
N PRO A 35 -6.06 4.57 2.28
CA PRO A 35 -4.97 4.44 1.34
C PRO A 35 -3.92 5.50 1.70
N VAL A 36 -2.72 5.05 2.08
CA VAL A 36 -1.62 5.97 2.37
C VAL A 36 -1.22 6.58 1.04
N GLU A 37 -1.43 7.88 0.90
CA GLU A 37 -0.95 8.63 -0.26
C GLU A 37 0.54 8.96 -0.02
N ILE A 38 1.43 8.07 -0.50
CA ILE A 38 2.86 8.36 -0.53
C ILE A 38 3.07 9.35 -1.68
N MET A 39 3.11 10.65 -1.36
CA MET A 39 3.57 11.67 -2.30
C MET A 39 5.09 11.78 -2.16
N PRO A 40 5.91 11.23 -3.09
CA PRO A 40 7.34 11.45 -3.05
C PRO A 40 7.62 12.95 -3.10
N ARG A 41 8.56 13.42 -2.29
CA ARG A 41 8.95 14.83 -2.36
C ARG A 41 9.58 15.10 -3.74
N PRO A 42 9.47 16.33 -4.26
CA PRO A 42 10.15 16.70 -5.49
C PRO A 42 11.64 16.38 -5.37
N ILE A 43 12.19 15.75 -6.41
CA ILE A 43 13.63 15.46 -6.49
C ILE A 43 14.38 16.79 -6.46
N GLN A 44 15.29 16.93 -5.50
CA GLN A 44 16.12 18.10 -5.39
C GLN A 44 17.37 17.89 -6.24
N VAL A 45 17.54 18.68 -7.30
CA VAL A 45 18.68 18.58 -8.22
C VAL A 45 19.59 19.78 -8.01
N ILE A 46 20.90 19.55 -7.90
CA ILE A 46 21.88 20.65 -7.88
C ILE A 46 22.17 21.02 -9.34
N THR A 47 21.55 22.11 -9.81
CA THR A 47 21.71 22.58 -11.20
C THR A 47 22.55 23.86 -11.25
N ALA A 48 23.48 23.95 -12.20
CA ALA A 48 24.15 25.20 -12.55
C ALA A 48 23.19 26.16 -13.28
N LYS A 49 23.57 27.43 -13.38
CA LYS A 49 22.79 28.46 -14.09
C LYS A 49 22.63 28.03 -15.57
N ASN A 50 21.40 27.80 -16.00
CA ASN A 50 20.96 27.31 -17.34
C ASN A 50 20.82 25.78 -17.51
N GLU A 51 20.85 25.00 -16.45
CA GLU A 51 20.52 23.57 -16.52
C GLU A 51 19.04 23.31 -16.21
N VAL A 52 18.48 22.30 -16.87
CA VAL A 52 17.09 21.88 -16.66
C VAL A 52 17.05 20.80 -15.59
N ALA A 53 16.10 20.89 -14.65
CA ALA A 53 15.93 19.86 -13.63
C ALA A 53 15.64 18.48 -14.25
N ILE A 54 16.05 17.41 -13.55
CA ILE A 54 15.68 16.04 -13.90
C ILE A 54 14.15 15.94 -13.91
N GLN A 55 13.61 15.33 -14.97
CA GLN A 55 12.18 15.21 -15.19
C GLN A 55 11.69 13.83 -14.78
N LEU A 56 10.61 13.79 -14.00
CA LEU A 56 9.86 12.57 -13.76
C LEU A 56 8.95 12.29 -14.97
N LYS A 57 9.26 11.23 -15.73
CA LYS A 57 8.50 10.84 -16.93
C LYS A 57 7.28 10.00 -16.60
N SER A 58 7.43 9.08 -15.65
CA SER A 58 6.32 8.26 -15.18
C SER A 58 6.54 7.80 -13.76
N VAL A 59 5.43 7.55 -13.07
CA VAL A 59 5.37 6.82 -11.80
C VAL A 59 4.29 5.76 -11.96
N LYS A 60 4.63 4.53 -11.64
CA LYS A 60 3.67 3.46 -11.44
C LYS A 60 3.68 3.08 -9.97
N THR A 61 2.49 3.07 -9.38
CA THR A 61 2.28 2.74 -7.98
C THR A 61 1.46 1.47 -7.90
N GLN A 62 1.95 0.50 -7.16
CA GLN A 62 1.22 -0.71 -6.82
C GLN A 62 1.13 -0.83 -5.31
N VAL A 63 -0.06 -1.15 -4.80
CA VAL A 63 -0.30 -1.35 -3.38
C VAL A 63 -0.92 -2.73 -3.20
N GLU A 64 -0.31 -3.52 -2.31
CA GLU A 64 -0.82 -4.81 -1.88
C GLU A 64 -1.07 -4.78 -0.37
N ILE A 65 -2.20 -5.32 0.08
CA ILE A 65 -2.57 -5.34 1.50
C ILE A 65 -2.65 -6.79 1.97
N ILE A 66 -1.75 -7.19 2.87
CA ILE A 66 -1.66 -8.54 3.43
C ILE A 66 -1.67 -8.44 4.96
N ASN A 67 -2.60 -9.13 5.62
CA ASN A 67 -2.72 -9.16 7.10
C ASN A 67 -2.74 -7.77 7.76
N GLY A 68 -3.30 -6.76 7.08
CA GLY A 68 -3.35 -5.38 7.57
C GLY A 68 -2.07 -4.57 7.36
N LEU A 69 -1.04 -5.14 6.73
CA LEU A 69 0.15 -4.43 6.26
C LEU A 69 -0.04 -4.03 4.79
N ALA A 70 0.27 -2.79 4.45
CA ALA A 70 0.30 -2.32 3.07
C ALA A 70 1.74 -2.31 2.55
N GLU A 71 2.02 -3.08 1.51
CA GLU A 71 3.25 -3.00 0.73
C GLU A 71 3.00 -2.09 -0.47
N THR A 72 3.86 -1.08 -0.64
CA THR A 72 3.77 -0.14 -1.78
C THR A 72 5.02 -0.23 -2.61
N THR A 73 4.86 -0.56 -3.89
CA THR A 73 5.94 -0.57 -4.89
C THR A 73 5.81 0.66 -5.77
N LEU A 74 6.89 1.43 -5.86
CA LEU A 74 7.02 2.59 -6.74
C LEU A 74 8.03 2.29 -7.85
N GLU A 75 7.60 2.38 -9.10
CA GLU A 75 8.46 2.29 -10.28
C GLU A 75 8.48 3.67 -10.96
N MET A 76 9.65 4.31 -10.98
CA MET A 76 9.81 5.70 -11.44
C MET A 76 10.78 5.77 -12.62
N GLN A 77 10.39 6.48 -13.68
CA GLN A 77 11.25 6.78 -14.81
C GLN A 77 11.71 8.23 -14.76
N LEU A 78 13.01 8.44 -14.65
CA LEU A 78 13.64 9.75 -14.54
C LEU A 78 14.47 10.05 -15.79
N TYR A 79 14.36 11.27 -16.30
CA TYR A 79 15.08 11.70 -17.50
C TYR A 79 15.87 12.98 -17.22
N ASN A 80 17.17 12.92 -17.49
CA ASN A 80 18.03 14.09 -17.50
C ASN A 80 18.11 14.66 -18.93
N PRO A 81 17.51 15.84 -19.21
CA PRO A 81 17.54 16.44 -20.54
C PRO A 81 18.86 17.16 -20.87
N ASN A 82 19.82 17.21 -19.94
CA ASN A 82 21.08 17.95 -20.14
C ASN A 82 22.16 17.04 -20.75
N ASN A 83 23.13 17.66 -21.43
CA ASN A 83 24.24 16.95 -22.09
C ASN A 83 25.35 16.47 -21.14
N ARG A 84 25.12 16.52 -19.82
CA ARG A 84 26.04 16.03 -18.80
C ARG A 84 25.28 15.33 -17.68
N SER A 85 25.96 14.46 -16.96
CA SER A 85 25.44 13.87 -15.73
C SER A 85 25.16 14.96 -14.68
N LEU A 86 23.98 14.89 -14.06
CA LEU A 86 23.57 15.70 -12.93
C LEU A 86 23.46 14.83 -11.69
N GLU A 87 23.73 15.42 -10.54
CA GLU A 87 23.50 14.82 -9.23
C GLU A 87 22.20 15.37 -8.65
N GLY A 88 21.41 14.48 -8.04
CA GLY A 88 20.15 14.85 -7.39
C GLY A 88 19.84 13.90 -6.25
N ASN A 89 19.09 14.42 -5.27
CA ASN A 89 18.64 13.68 -4.11
C ASN A 89 17.15 13.33 -4.27
N LEU A 90 16.85 12.05 -4.09
CA LEU A 90 15.48 11.53 -4.05
C LEU A 90 15.10 11.28 -2.58
N GLU A 91 14.15 12.05 -2.08
CA GLU A 91 13.66 11.93 -0.70
C GLU A 91 12.31 11.21 -0.68
N PHE A 92 12.24 10.13 0.09
CA PHE A 92 11.00 9.40 0.38
C PHE A 92 10.49 9.81 1.77
N PRO A 93 9.44 10.64 1.88
CA PRO A 93 8.89 11.00 3.18
C PRO A 93 8.13 9.81 3.77
N LEU A 94 8.74 9.14 4.75
CA LEU A 94 8.11 8.06 5.49
C LEU A 94 7.35 8.63 6.71
N GLN A 95 6.15 8.13 6.94
CA GLN A 95 5.41 8.38 8.19
C GLN A 95 5.88 7.43 9.29
N GLU A 96 5.44 7.68 10.53
CA GLU A 96 5.72 6.80 11.65
C GLU A 96 5.26 5.36 11.36
N GLY A 97 6.14 4.40 11.60
CA GLY A 97 5.89 2.97 11.34
C GLY A 97 6.07 2.54 9.87
N GLN A 98 6.36 3.45 8.94
CA GLN A 98 6.71 3.10 7.57
C GLN A 98 8.22 2.86 7.44
N GLN A 99 8.59 1.93 6.57
CA GLN A 99 9.97 1.59 6.29
C GLN A 99 10.16 1.26 4.82
N ILE A 100 11.37 1.51 4.31
CA ILE A 100 11.79 1.05 2.98
C ILE A 100 12.36 -0.35 3.15
N THR A 101 11.78 -1.31 2.45
CA THR A 101 12.23 -2.72 2.46
C THR A 101 13.22 -3.01 1.33
N ALA A 102 13.12 -2.30 0.21
CA ALA A 102 14.01 -2.44 -0.94
C ALA A 102 14.11 -1.13 -1.74
N LEU A 103 15.29 -0.88 -2.31
CA LEU A 103 15.54 0.17 -3.29
C LEU A 103 16.48 -0.40 -4.35
N ALA A 104 16.16 -0.16 -5.62
CA ALA A 104 17.01 -0.53 -6.73
C ALA A 104 17.03 0.60 -7.76
N LEU A 105 18.19 0.87 -8.35
CA LEU A 105 18.36 1.91 -9.35
C LEU A 105 18.87 1.31 -10.66
N ASP A 106 18.08 1.44 -11.73
CA ASP A 106 18.52 1.14 -13.09
C ASP A 106 18.99 2.43 -13.77
N ILE A 107 20.21 2.43 -14.30
CA ILE A 107 20.71 3.48 -15.19
C ILE A 107 21.12 2.86 -16.52
N ASN A 108 20.36 3.14 -17.58
CA ASN A 108 20.61 2.68 -18.96
C ASN A 108 20.67 1.15 -19.12
N GLY A 109 19.88 0.40 -18.33
CA GLY A 109 19.84 -1.06 -18.34
C GLY A 109 20.86 -1.73 -17.41
N GLU A 110 21.63 -0.94 -16.66
CA GLU A 110 22.53 -1.44 -15.63
C GLU A 110 21.93 -1.19 -14.24
N MET A 111 21.67 -2.27 -13.51
CA MET A 111 21.25 -2.21 -12.11
C MET A 111 22.43 -1.80 -11.22
N ARG A 112 22.18 -0.85 -10.32
CA ARG A 112 23.11 -0.44 -9.26
C ARG A 112 22.47 -0.68 -7.90
N GLU A 113 23.27 -1.26 -7.01
CA GLU A 113 22.98 -1.43 -5.58
C GLU A 113 23.43 -0.22 -4.78
#